data_AF-A0A2T5HRA5-F1
#
_entry.id   AF-A0A2T5HRA5-F1
#
_cell.length_a   1.000
_cell.length_b   1.000
_cell.length_c   1.000
_cell.angle_alpha   90.00
_cell.angle_beta   90.00
_cell.angle_gamma   90.00
#
_symmetry.space_group_name_H-M   'P 1'
#
loop_
_entity.id
_entity.type
_entity.pdbx_description
1 polymer ?
#
loop_
_entity_poly.entity_id
_entity_poly.type
_entity_poly.pdbx_seq_one_letter_code
_entity_poly.pdbx_strand_id
1 'polypeptide(L)' 'MTFLCFLKGCTWLEATHELFGTELLLCQCCSRCGAHRYLPEAPAESGDAA' A
#
# COMPACT_ATOMS: atom_id res chain seq x y z
N MET A 1 -14.73 5.79 -0.98
CA MET A 1 -14.59 5.17 -2.33
C MET A 1 -15.24 6.05 -3.38
N THR A 2 -14.60 6.30 -4.52
CA THR A 2 -15.14 7.08 -5.64
C THR A 2 -15.26 6.20 -6.89
N PHE A 3 -16.22 6.49 -7.78
CA PHE A 3 -16.46 5.71 -9.01
C PHE A 3 -15.23 5.67 -9.94
N LEU A 4 -14.42 6.74 -9.93
CA LEU A 4 -13.16 6.80 -10.69
C LEU A 4 -12.13 5.76 -10.24
N CYS A 5 -12.01 5.52 -8.92
CA CYS A 5 -11.10 4.50 -8.41
C CYS A 5 -11.59 3.08 -8.71
N PHE A 6 -12.90 2.88 -8.86
CA PHE A 6 -13.45 1.60 -9.29
C PHE A 6 -13.08 1.28 -10.75
N LEU A 7 -13.14 2.28 -11.64
CA LEU A 7 -12.82 2.09 -13.06
C LEU A 7 -11.32 2.10 -13.38
N LYS A 8 -10.53 2.95 -12.71
CA LYS A 8 -9.11 3.17 -13.04
C LYS A 8 -8.14 2.61 -12.00
N GLY A 9 -8.65 2.02 -10.93
CA GLY A 9 -7.85 1.66 -9.76
C GLY A 9 -7.53 2.87 -8.87
N CYS A 10 -7.05 2.57 -7.68
CA CYS A 10 -6.59 3.57 -6.71
C CYS A 10 -5.23 4.15 -7.08
N THR A 11 -5.04 5.43 -6.79
CA THR A 11 -3.74 6.10 -6.86
C THR A 11 -3.19 6.24 -5.44
N TRP A 12 -2.22 5.40 -5.11
CA TRP A 12 -1.63 5.33 -3.78
C TRP A 12 -0.61 6.45 -3.57
N LEU A 13 -0.68 7.12 -2.42
CA LEU A 13 0.33 8.06 -1.95
C LEU A 13 1.59 7.31 -1.47
N GLU A 14 2.63 8.09 -1.16
CA GLU A 14 3.86 7.58 -0.57
C GLU A 14 3.55 6.77 0.70
N ALA A 15 4.27 5.67 0.87
CA ALA A 15 4.05 4.76 1.98
C ALA A 15 4.62 5.34 3.27
N THR A 16 3.82 5.30 4.33
CA THR A 16 4.26 5.62 5.68
C THR A 16 4.44 4.34 6.46
N HIS A 17 5.54 4.22 7.20
CA HIS A 17 5.78 3.09 8.08
C HIS A 17 4.88 3.24 9.32
N GLU A 18 4.01 2.28 9.54
CA GLU A 18 3.13 2.20 10.71
C GLU A 18 3.40 0.90 11.45
N LEU A 19 3.61 1.01 12.76
CA LEU A 19 3.79 -0.13 13.63
C LEU A 19 2.42 -0.69 14.03
N PHE A 20 2.07 -1.88 13.55
CA PHE A 20 0.86 -2.60 13.94
C PHE A 20 1.22 -3.75 14.88
N GLY A 21 1.07 -3.49 16.18
CA GLY A 21 1.51 -4.42 17.21
C GLY A 21 3.04 -4.55 17.21
N THR A 22 3.55 -5.69 16.74
CA THR A 22 4.99 -5.97 16.61
C THR A 22 5.50 -5.94 15.17
N GLU A 23 4.64 -5.72 14.19
CA GLU A 23 4.99 -5.73 12.77
C GLU A 23 5.05 -4.31 12.21
N LEU A 24 6.10 -4.01 11.44
CA LEU A 24 6.23 -2.76 10.70
C LEU A 24 5.57 -2.96 9.33
N LEU A 25 4.51 -2.18 9.07
CA LEU A 25 3.73 -2.25 7.84
C LEU A 25 3.84 -0.93 7.09
N LEU A 26 3.83 -1.03 5.77
CA LEU A 26 3.71 0.12 4.89
C LEU A 26 2.23 0.46 4.71
N CYS A 27 1.80 1.56 5.31
CA CYS A 27 0.47 2.12 5.12
C CYS A 27 0.47 3.08 3.93
N GLN A 28 -0.46 2.89 3.00
CA GLN A 28 -0.67 3.81 1.88
C GLN A 28 -2.13 4.23 1.80
N CYS A 29 -2.34 5.53 1.64
CA CYS A 29 -3.67 6.11 1.44
C CYS A 29 -3.87 6.48 -0.04
N CYS A 30 -5.04 6.19 -0.58
CA CYS A 30 -5.40 6.60 -1.93
C CYS A 30 -5.76 8.09 -1.95
N SER A 31 -5.03 8.90 -2.71
CA SER A 31 -5.23 10.37 -2.80
C SER A 31 -6.60 10.78 -3.33
N ARG A 32 -7.30 9.87 -4.02
CA ARG A 32 -8.58 10.13 -4.66
C ARG A 32 -9.78 9.71 -3.81
N CYS A 33 -9.69 8.58 -3.13
CA CYS A 33 -10.86 7.96 -2.49
C CYS A 33 -10.69 7.66 -1.00
N GLY A 34 -9.51 7.95 -0.44
CA GLY A 34 -9.19 7.76 0.97
C GLY A 34 -9.08 6.30 1.42
N ALA A 35 -9.09 5.35 0.49
CA ALA A 35 -8.89 3.94 0.83
C ALA A 35 -7.46 3.73 1.37
N HIS A 36 -7.33 2.92 2.42
CA HIS A 36 -6.03 2.52 2.96
C HIS A 36 -5.68 1.11 2.48
N ARG A 37 -4.39 0.87 2.23
CA ARG A 37 -3.84 -0.47 2.09
C ARG A 37 -2.61 -0.62 2.99
N TYR A 38 -2.45 -1.82 3.52
CA TYR A 38 -1.31 -2.20 4.34
C TYR A 38 -0.53 -3.26 3.59
N LEU A 39 0.76 -2.99 3.39
CA LEU A 39 1.68 -3.93 2.78
C LEU A 39 2.67 -4.39 3.83
N PRO A 40 3.03 -5.68 3.85
CA PRO A 40 4.17 -6.11 4.63
C PRO A 40 5.41 -5.38 4.11
N GLU A 41 6.24 -4.89 5.02
CA GLU A 41 7.60 -4.47 4.70
C GLU A 41 8.39 -5.75 4.39
N ALA A 42 8.27 -6.23 3.15
CA ALA A 42 8.96 -7.45 2.73
C ALA A 42 10.46 -7.30 3.03
N PRO A 43 11.13 -8.33 3.57
CA PRO A 43 12.57 -8.37 3.40
C PRO A 43 12.83 -8.38 1.89
N ALA A 44 13.78 -7.58 1.42
CA ALA A 44 14.14 -7.55 0.01
C ALA A 44 14.69 -8.93 -0.43
N GLU A 45 13.82 -9.87 -0.77
CA GLU A 45 14.18 -11.01 -1.62
C GLU A 45 13.90 -10.60 -3.06
N SER A 46 14.95 -10.00 -3.62
CA SER A 46 15.21 -9.92 -5.05
C SER A 46 14.66 -11.16 -5.76
N GLY A 47 13.74 -10.93 -6.70
CA GLY A 47 13.45 -11.92 -7.71
C GLY A 47 14.72 -12.23 -8.49
N ASP A 48 15.29 -13.41 -8.26
CA ASP A 48 15.98 -14.17 -9.29
C ASP A 48 15.10 -15.39 -9.58
N ALA A 49 14.25 -15.23 -10.60
CA ALA A 49 13.66 -16.35 -11.32
C ALA A 49 14.37 -16.42 -12.66
N ALA A 50 15.39 -17.26 -12.73
CA ALA A 50 16.02 -17.76 -13.96
C ALA A 50 15.90 -19.29 -13.97
#